data_AF-E9AHS5-F1
#
_entry.id   AF-E9AHS5-F1
#
_cell.length_a   1.000
_cell.length_b   1.000
_cell.length_c   1.000
_cell.angle_alpha   90.00
_cell.angle_beta   90.00
_cell.angle_gamma   90.00
#
_symmetry.space_group_name_H-M   'P 1'
#
loop_
_entity.id
_entity.type
_entity.pdbx_description
1 polymer ?
#
loop_
_entity_poly.entity_id
_entity_poly.type
_entity_poly.pdbx_seq_one_letter_code
_entity_poly.pdbx_strand_id
1 'polypeptide(L)'
;MQPPAWIEQLRQDAKTTEKSISYDIKVYDELSWRRKRFTFDKELWDPMRMSSILRNRLCLGNEDTEYTVIGEAFAFPDREDSPIVNEPQRACTLLWDHNSPTEKVMIQLSEHFPPLLWHTVKPTLGALKKVFSEFLDVDAEHMKKYLPYYEEVQNRIETQMDEKLIGTLSPSHMKNKFIEDMRKRDPRSVELDYPNEHSIFLGLTPHFRVTEDQLMKKNPFVFGWPMLLSDGNEYLEDTPLRMAAFRTVYSKSLLMFHTRLDLQVDHRQSHLPGDDVDDILLEMPIFCSINYPTNTRLCGGRPLVQRFNQVMGTSYPLGMPVDVLATFARENTVKGERELLEELKFLTAASQKAPELERVFRVSEDQLSSNKIIGQLAYTIVYLALVNYPKFAEDIFKVYWKHPSDLVRVACAKGAHIAERQDLVEQLIQAEPEGRCKTMLTATMHLTTDTHPAKAAHSERKRIERNLQ
;
A
#
# COMPACT_ATOMS: atom_id res chain seq x y z
N MET A 1 -21.90 6.96 35.92
CA MET A 1 -22.77 7.21 34.74
C MET A 1 -23.68 6.00 34.62
N GLN A 2 -24.99 6.23 34.51
CA GLN A 2 -25.93 5.13 34.24
C GLN A 2 -25.76 4.67 32.79
N PRO A 3 -25.84 3.35 32.50
CA PRO A 3 -25.82 2.85 31.15
C PRO A 3 -27.02 3.37 30.35
N PRO A 4 -26.83 3.78 29.09
CA PRO A 4 -27.94 4.09 28.20
C PRO A 4 -28.87 2.90 28.02
N ALA A 5 -30.17 3.18 27.95
CA ALA A 5 -31.20 2.15 27.78
C ALA A 5 -31.02 1.30 26.50
N TRP A 6 -30.41 1.88 25.46
CA TRP A 6 -30.17 1.17 24.20
C TRP A 6 -29.23 -0.04 24.36
N ILE A 7 -28.33 -0.05 25.36
CA ILE A 7 -27.41 -1.19 25.55
C ILE A 7 -28.19 -2.42 26.01
N GLU A 8 -29.12 -2.23 26.94
CA GLU A 8 -29.98 -3.31 27.43
C GLU A 8 -30.94 -3.78 26.32
N GLN A 9 -31.49 -2.85 25.53
CA GLN A 9 -32.29 -3.21 24.35
C GLN A 9 -31.46 -4.07 23.36
N LEU A 10 -30.24 -3.65 23.05
CA LEU A 10 -29.36 -4.38 22.13
C LEU A 10 -29.02 -5.78 22.67
N ARG A 11 -28.83 -5.90 23.99
CA ARG A 11 -28.60 -7.18 24.68
C ARG A 11 -29.82 -8.11 24.58
N GLN A 12 -31.03 -7.57 24.75
CA GLN A 12 -32.27 -8.33 24.61
C GLN A 12 -32.50 -8.78 23.17
N ASP A 13 -32.27 -7.90 22.19
CA ASP A 13 -32.36 -8.20 20.76
C ASP A 13 -31.36 -9.32 20.37
N ALA A 14 -30.13 -9.27 20.90
CA ALA A 14 -29.11 -10.28 20.65
C ALA A 14 -29.47 -11.66 21.24
N LYS A 15 -30.11 -11.70 22.43
CA LYS A 15 -30.55 -12.95 23.07
C LYS A 15 -31.75 -13.60 22.37
N THR A 16 -32.65 -12.81 21.80
CA THR A 16 -33.88 -13.29 21.15
C THR A 16 -33.65 -13.76 19.71
N THR A 17 -32.55 -13.33 19.09
CA THR A 17 -32.20 -13.73 17.74
C THR A 17 -31.71 -15.18 17.72
N GLU A 18 -32.34 -16.04 16.91
CA GLU A 18 -31.83 -17.38 16.63
C GLU A 18 -30.36 -17.29 16.24
N LYS A 19 -29.52 -18.15 16.82
CA LYS A 19 -28.07 -18.18 16.59
C LYS A 19 -27.77 -18.30 15.09
N SER A 20 -27.63 -17.18 14.39
CA SER A 20 -27.01 -17.15 13.08
C SER A 20 -25.51 -17.28 13.32
N ILE A 21 -24.98 -18.47 13.05
CA ILE A 21 -23.59 -18.87 13.31
C ILE A 21 -22.58 -17.82 12.80
N SER A 22 -22.94 -17.05 11.77
CA SER A 22 -22.02 -16.17 11.06
C SER A 22 -21.66 -14.84 11.73
N TYR A 23 -22.42 -14.34 12.73
CA TYR A 23 -22.16 -13.01 13.31
C TYR A 23 -21.82 -13.01 14.80
N ASP A 24 -22.28 -14.05 15.54
CA ASP A 24 -22.22 -14.21 17.01
C ASP A 24 -22.08 -12.90 17.80
N ILE A 25 -23.15 -12.10 17.82
CA ILE A 25 -23.17 -10.80 18.52
C ILE A 25 -23.51 -11.06 19.99
N LYS A 26 -22.55 -10.78 20.88
CA LYS A 26 -22.70 -11.00 22.32
C LYS A 26 -22.46 -9.69 23.08
N VAL A 27 -23.55 -9.15 23.62
CA VAL A 27 -23.51 -8.01 24.56
C VAL A 27 -23.41 -8.56 25.98
N TYR A 28 -22.36 -8.15 26.69
CA TYR A 28 -22.05 -8.63 28.03
C TYR A 28 -23.00 -8.04 29.08
N ASP A 29 -23.10 -8.71 30.23
CA ASP A 29 -23.70 -8.12 31.43
C ASP A 29 -22.87 -6.91 31.91
N GLU A 30 -23.51 -5.93 32.56
CA GLU A 30 -22.86 -4.73 33.09
C GLU A 30 -21.70 -5.08 34.02
N LEU A 31 -21.82 -6.16 34.80
CA LEU A 31 -20.75 -6.66 35.68
C LEU A 31 -19.49 -7.14 34.93
N SER A 32 -19.61 -7.43 33.64
CA SER A 32 -18.52 -7.89 32.78
C SER A 32 -17.92 -6.78 31.93
N TRP A 33 -18.48 -5.58 31.97
CA TRP A 33 -17.99 -4.44 31.21
C TRP A 33 -16.62 -3.99 31.72
N ARG A 34 -15.78 -3.54 30.78
CA ARG A 34 -14.44 -3.07 31.10
C ARG A 34 -14.22 -1.71 30.49
N ARG A 35 -13.85 -0.74 31.32
CA ARG A 35 -13.33 0.53 30.83
C ARG A 35 -11.90 0.33 30.36
N LYS A 36 -11.58 0.90 29.21
CA LYS A 36 -10.21 0.90 28.68
C LYS A 36 -9.92 2.20 27.96
N ARG A 37 -8.65 2.58 27.98
CA ARG A 37 -8.07 3.53 27.03
C ARG A 37 -7.57 2.75 25.82
N PHE A 38 -7.47 3.39 24.67
CA PHE A 38 -6.75 2.80 23.55
C PHE A 38 -5.26 2.76 23.89
N THR A 39 -4.60 1.63 23.61
CA THR A 39 -3.16 1.47 23.83
C THR A 39 -2.57 0.95 22.54
N PHE A 40 -1.57 1.67 22.00
CA PHE A 40 -0.84 1.22 20.83
C PHE A 40 -0.02 -0.03 21.15
N ASP A 41 -0.05 -0.98 20.23
CA ASP A 41 0.76 -2.19 20.31
C ASP A 41 2.25 -1.85 20.31
N LYS A 42 3.01 -2.38 21.27
CA LYS A 42 4.42 -2.05 21.46
C LYS A 42 5.33 -2.65 20.39
N GLU A 43 4.90 -3.72 19.73
CA GLU A 43 5.70 -4.46 18.75
C GLU A 43 5.36 -4.03 17.32
N LEU A 44 4.08 -3.87 17.02
CA LEU A 44 3.57 -3.63 15.66
C LEU A 44 3.34 -2.14 15.37
N TRP A 45 2.95 -1.36 16.37
CA TRP A 45 2.76 0.10 16.24
C TRP A 45 3.83 0.93 16.95
N ASP A 46 4.69 0.29 17.77
CA ASP A 46 5.75 0.87 18.61
C ASP A 46 5.54 2.37 18.92
N PRO A 47 4.76 2.72 19.98
CA PRO A 47 4.44 4.10 20.29
C PRO A 47 5.67 4.97 20.56
N MET A 48 6.83 4.38 20.86
CA MET A 48 8.10 5.11 21.03
C MET A 48 8.65 5.65 19.70
N ARG A 49 8.26 5.06 18.56
CA ARG A 49 8.64 5.50 17.21
C ARG A 49 7.62 6.44 16.58
N MET A 50 6.46 6.61 17.21
CA MET A 50 5.42 7.53 16.75
C MET A 50 5.59 8.89 17.43
N SER A 51 5.41 9.99 16.70
CA SER A 51 5.25 11.29 17.35
C SER A 51 3.96 11.32 18.19
N SER A 52 3.98 12.17 19.21
CA SER A 52 2.78 12.50 19.98
C SER A 52 1.69 13.12 19.10
N ILE A 53 2.04 13.80 18.01
CA ILE A 53 1.07 14.38 17.08
C ILE A 53 0.28 13.26 16.38
N LEU A 54 0.98 12.25 15.84
CA LEU A 54 0.33 11.12 15.19
C LEU A 54 -0.57 10.35 16.18
N ARG A 55 -0.06 10.03 17.37
CA ARG A 55 -0.85 9.30 18.38
C ARG A 55 -2.11 10.06 18.80
N ASN A 56 -2.00 11.36 19.04
CA ASN A 56 -3.16 12.20 19.35
C ASN A 56 -4.17 12.23 18.19
N ARG A 57 -3.72 12.38 16.94
CA ARG A 57 -4.60 12.33 15.76
C ARG A 57 -5.38 11.02 15.69
N LEU A 58 -4.70 9.89 15.88
CA LEU A 58 -5.29 8.56 15.86
C LEU A 58 -6.24 8.30 17.04
N CYS A 59 -6.00 8.95 18.19
CA CYS A 59 -6.87 8.95 19.37
C CYS A 59 -7.88 10.11 19.39
N LEU A 60 -8.21 10.70 18.24
CA LEU A 60 -9.22 11.77 18.11
C LEU A 60 -8.95 13.00 19.00
N GLY A 61 -7.68 13.31 19.24
CA GLY A 61 -7.19 14.46 19.98
C GLY A 61 -6.87 14.20 21.45
N ASN A 62 -7.21 13.03 22.01
CA ASN A 62 -6.93 12.72 23.40
C ASN A 62 -6.67 11.22 23.65
N GLU A 63 -5.41 10.86 23.89
CA GLU A 63 -4.95 9.50 24.22
C GLU A 63 -5.56 8.96 25.54
N ASP A 64 -5.99 9.84 26.46
CA ASP A 64 -6.56 9.45 27.76
C ASP A 64 -8.07 9.18 27.73
N THR A 65 -8.71 9.27 26.57
CA THR A 65 -10.14 9.00 26.44
C THR A 65 -10.47 7.55 26.80
N GLU A 66 -11.35 7.35 27.78
CA GLU A 66 -11.84 6.03 28.18
C GLU A 66 -13.12 5.64 27.45
N TYR A 67 -13.17 4.38 27.03
CA TYR A 67 -14.31 3.74 26.39
C TYR A 67 -14.70 2.49 27.20
N THR A 68 -15.99 2.14 27.19
CA THR A 68 -16.43 0.88 27.81
C THR A 68 -16.61 -0.20 26.76
N VAL A 69 -15.92 -1.32 26.92
CA VAL A 69 -16.18 -2.55 26.16
C VAL A 69 -17.45 -3.19 26.71
N ILE A 70 -18.47 -3.26 25.84
CA ILE A 70 -19.81 -3.76 26.17
C ILE A 70 -20.09 -5.14 25.59
N GLY A 71 -19.25 -5.64 24.69
CA GLY A 71 -19.47 -6.92 24.03
C GLY A 71 -18.43 -7.26 22.98
N GLU A 72 -18.72 -8.35 22.28
CA GLU A 72 -17.95 -8.87 21.16
C GLU A 72 -18.90 -9.26 20.01
N ALA A 73 -18.38 -9.28 18.80
CA ALA A 73 -19.07 -9.78 17.62
C ALA A 73 -18.04 -10.30 16.62
N PHE A 74 -18.49 -11.03 15.59
CA PHE A 74 -17.76 -11.40 14.37
C PHE A 74 -16.23 -11.59 14.50
N ALA A 75 -15.77 -12.84 14.36
CA ALA A 75 -14.35 -13.14 14.42
C ALA A 75 -13.63 -12.87 13.09
N PHE A 76 -12.42 -12.31 13.19
CA PHE A 76 -11.50 -12.09 12.08
C PHE A 76 -10.26 -12.98 12.22
N PRO A 77 -9.59 -13.32 11.10
CA PRO A 77 -8.29 -13.96 11.15
C PRO A 77 -7.23 -13.01 11.71
N ASP A 78 -6.14 -13.57 12.22
CA ASP A 78 -4.94 -12.82 12.55
C ASP A 78 -4.04 -12.61 11.32
N ARG A 79 -3.12 -11.64 11.41
CA ARG A 79 -2.11 -11.39 10.38
C ARG A 79 -1.19 -12.60 10.13
N GLU A 80 -0.96 -13.44 11.14
CA GLU A 80 -0.12 -14.62 11.02
C GLU A 80 -0.85 -15.81 10.37
N ASP A 81 -2.19 -15.82 10.43
CA ASP A 81 -3.01 -16.86 9.82
C ASP A 81 -2.89 -16.85 8.29
N SER A 82 -3.15 -17.99 7.67
CA SER A 82 -3.31 -18.08 6.21
C SER A 82 -4.43 -17.12 5.76
N PRO A 83 -4.37 -16.52 4.56
CA PRO A 83 -5.47 -15.70 4.05
C PRO A 83 -6.80 -16.45 3.88
N ILE A 84 -6.78 -17.79 3.93
CA ILE A 84 -7.94 -18.67 3.90
C ILE A 84 -8.09 -19.34 5.27
N VAL A 85 -9.05 -18.89 6.07
CA VAL A 85 -9.34 -19.40 7.41
C VAL A 85 -10.83 -19.73 7.52
N ASN A 86 -11.14 -20.99 7.81
CA ASN A 86 -12.53 -21.41 7.99
C ASN A 86 -13.13 -20.95 9.33
N GLU A 87 -12.31 -20.90 10.39
CA GLU A 87 -12.75 -20.61 11.76
C GLU A 87 -11.84 -19.55 12.40
N PRO A 88 -12.02 -18.26 12.06
CA PRO A 88 -11.31 -17.18 12.71
C PRO A 88 -11.64 -17.11 14.20
N GLN A 89 -10.66 -16.77 15.03
CA GLN A 89 -10.81 -16.80 16.50
C GLN A 89 -10.79 -15.42 17.16
N ARG A 90 -10.39 -14.36 16.45
CA ARG A 90 -10.26 -13.02 17.04
C ARG A 90 -11.55 -12.22 16.85
N ALA A 91 -12.43 -12.27 17.85
CA ALA A 91 -13.66 -11.48 17.87
C ALA A 91 -13.35 -9.97 17.89
N CYS A 92 -14.11 -9.19 17.12
CA CYS A 92 -14.08 -7.74 17.23
C CYS A 92 -14.76 -7.29 18.53
N THR A 93 -14.39 -6.10 19.02
CA THR A 93 -14.95 -5.56 20.27
C THR A 93 -15.99 -4.48 19.99
N LEU A 94 -17.08 -4.52 20.75
CA LEU A 94 -18.13 -3.52 20.75
C LEU A 94 -17.91 -2.56 21.91
N LEU A 95 -17.84 -1.26 21.62
CA LEU A 95 -17.54 -0.23 22.60
C LEU A 95 -18.63 0.85 22.67
N TRP A 96 -18.72 1.44 23.85
CA TRP A 96 -19.55 2.61 24.14
C TRP A 96 -18.65 3.79 24.56
N ASP A 97 -18.86 4.93 23.90
CA ASP A 97 -18.29 6.23 24.25
C ASP A 97 -19.23 7.00 25.17
N HIS A 98 -18.78 7.19 26.41
CA HIS A 98 -19.51 7.92 27.46
C HIS A 98 -19.76 9.39 27.15
N ASN A 99 -18.92 9.99 26.31
CA ASN A 99 -18.94 11.41 26.00
C ASN A 99 -19.64 11.70 24.65
N SER A 100 -20.12 10.66 23.97
CA SER A 100 -20.81 10.83 22.69
C SER A 100 -22.16 11.53 22.89
N PRO A 101 -22.43 12.65 22.20
CA PRO A 101 -23.74 13.31 22.25
C PRO A 101 -24.83 12.51 21.53
N THR A 102 -24.46 11.51 20.72
CA THR A 102 -25.37 10.66 19.96
C THR A 102 -25.25 9.20 20.38
N GLU A 103 -26.38 8.50 20.39
CA GLU A 103 -26.41 7.06 20.62
C GLU A 103 -25.76 6.32 19.46
N LYS A 104 -24.67 5.61 19.74
CA LYS A 104 -23.92 4.84 18.76
C LYS A 104 -23.15 3.71 19.44
N VAL A 105 -22.96 2.63 18.70
CA VAL A 105 -22.00 1.58 19.04
C VAL A 105 -20.75 1.83 18.22
N MET A 106 -19.58 1.71 18.86
CA MET A 106 -18.30 1.71 18.16
C MET A 106 -17.83 0.26 17.99
N ILE A 107 -17.30 -0.08 16.82
CA ILE A 107 -16.77 -1.40 16.53
C ILE A 107 -15.26 -1.26 16.30
N GLN A 108 -14.47 -1.97 17.09
CA GLN A 108 -13.04 -2.11 16.90
C GLN A 108 -12.76 -3.51 16.35
N LEU A 109 -12.38 -3.59 15.07
CA LEU A 109 -12.15 -4.85 14.35
C LEU A 109 -11.05 -5.71 14.98
N SER A 110 -9.99 -5.06 15.50
CA SER A 110 -8.95 -5.67 16.32
C SER A 110 -8.30 -4.62 17.23
N GLU A 111 -7.55 -5.09 18.21
CA GLU A 111 -6.83 -4.22 19.16
C GLU A 111 -5.88 -3.22 18.50
N HIS A 112 -5.46 -3.46 17.26
CA HIS A 112 -4.57 -2.59 16.50
C HIS A 112 -5.26 -1.39 15.84
N PHE A 113 -6.59 -1.38 15.70
CA PHE A 113 -7.31 -0.24 15.13
C PHE A 113 -7.43 0.89 16.16
N PRO A 114 -6.91 2.10 15.87
CA PRO A 114 -7.08 3.25 16.76
C PRO A 114 -8.50 3.86 16.67
N PRO A 115 -8.92 4.66 17.66
CA PRO A 115 -10.27 5.25 17.72
C PRO A 115 -10.71 6.02 16.47
N LEU A 116 -9.78 6.68 15.77
CA LEU A 116 -10.06 7.37 14.52
C LEU A 116 -10.70 6.47 13.45
N LEU A 117 -10.35 5.18 13.48
CA LEU A 117 -10.73 4.15 12.50
C LEU A 117 -11.76 3.14 13.03
N TRP A 118 -12.32 3.34 14.22
CA TRP A 118 -13.43 2.53 14.71
C TRP A 118 -14.71 2.86 13.94
N HIS A 119 -15.44 1.84 13.50
CA HIS A 119 -16.74 2.03 12.88
C HIS A 119 -17.73 2.57 13.91
N THR A 120 -18.52 3.56 13.52
CA THR A 120 -19.62 4.07 14.36
C THR A 120 -20.95 3.73 13.71
N VAL A 121 -21.78 2.93 14.39
CA VAL A 121 -23.05 2.45 13.86
C VAL A 121 -24.21 2.81 14.79
N LYS A 122 -25.42 2.81 14.25
CA LYS A 122 -26.64 2.90 15.06
C LYS A 122 -26.69 1.72 16.05
N PRO A 123 -27.16 1.92 17.29
CA PRO A 123 -27.17 0.90 18.33
C PRO A 123 -28.33 -0.10 18.13
N THR A 124 -28.38 -0.75 16.97
CA THR A 124 -29.39 -1.75 16.64
C THR A 124 -28.75 -3.00 16.06
N LEU A 125 -29.33 -4.16 16.35
CA LEU A 125 -28.82 -5.43 15.85
C LEU A 125 -28.77 -5.47 14.32
N GLY A 126 -29.80 -4.91 13.66
CA GLY A 126 -29.85 -4.83 12.20
C GLY A 126 -28.74 -3.95 11.59
N ALA A 127 -28.28 -2.92 12.29
CA ALA A 127 -27.15 -2.11 11.83
C ALA A 127 -25.82 -2.88 11.96
N LEU A 128 -25.59 -3.57 13.08
CA LEU A 128 -24.42 -4.42 13.29
C LEU A 128 -24.34 -5.54 12.24
N LYS A 129 -25.43 -6.29 12.04
CA LYS A 129 -25.50 -7.37 11.05
C LYS A 129 -25.16 -6.88 9.64
N LYS A 130 -25.60 -5.68 9.25
CA LYS A 130 -25.27 -5.11 7.93
C LYS A 130 -23.79 -4.80 7.76
N VAL A 131 -23.09 -4.38 8.82
CA VAL A 131 -21.64 -4.16 8.76
C VAL A 131 -20.92 -5.49 8.61
N PHE A 132 -21.24 -6.47 9.46
CA PHE A 132 -20.57 -7.77 9.43
C PHE A 132 -20.92 -8.60 8.20
N SER A 133 -22.12 -8.45 7.62
CA SER A 133 -22.47 -9.12 6.36
C SER A 133 -21.54 -8.69 5.22
N GLU A 134 -21.17 -7.41 5.14
CA GLU A 134 -20.26 -6.95 4.07
C GLU A 134 -18.83 -7.50 4.23
N PHE A 135 -18.36 -7.69 5.47
CA PHE A 135 -17.09 -8.39 5.72
C PHE A 135 -17.18 -9.88 5.35
N LEU A 136 -18.27 -10.53 5.71
CA LEU A 136 -18.51 -11.94 5.41
C LEU A 136 -18.63 -12.20 3.90
N ASP A 137 -19.33 -11.32 3.16
CA ASP A 137 -19.50 -11.44 1.71
C ASP A 137 -18.14 -11.39 1.00
N VAL A 138 -17.29 -10.42 1.38
CA VAL A 138 -15.93 -10.29 0.83
C VAL A 138 -15.04 -11.48 1.18
N ASP A 139 -15.13 -11.97 2.42
CA ASP A 139 -14.36 -13.13 2.86
C ASP A 139 -14.79 -14.41 2.12
N ALA A 140 -16.10 -14.62 1.94
CA ALA A 140 -16.65 -15.74 1.18
C ALA A 140 -16.26 -15.69 -0.30
N GLU A 141 -16.28 -14.52 -0.93
CA GLU A 141 -15.78 -14.33 -2.31
C GLU A 141 -14.28 -14.64 -2.41
N HIS A 142 -13.49 -14.16 -1.45
CA HIS A 142 -12.06 -14.44 -1.37
C HIS A 142 -11.78 -15.93 -1.23
N MET A 143 -12.46 -16.60 -0.28
CA MET A 143 -12.34 -18.04 -0.08
C MET A 143 -12.71 -18.82 -1.33
N LYS A 144 -13.84 -18.51 -1.96
CA LYS A 144 -14.29 -19.18 -3.19
C LYS A 144 -13.26 -19.07 -4.32
N LYS A 145 -12.60 -17.91 -4.47
CA LYS A 145 -11.60 -17.69 -5.52
C LYS A 145 -10.27 -18.39 -5.22
N TYR A 146 -9.78 -18.30 -3.99
CA TYR A 146 -8.39 -18.64 -3.67
C TYR A 146 -8.20 -19.95 -2.92
N LEU A 147 -9.23 -20.52 -2.30
CA LEU A 147 -9.13 -21.81 -1.60
C LEU A 147 -8.47 -22.90 -2.47
N PRO A 148 -8.85 -23.12 -3.75
CA PRO A 148 -8.22 -24.16 -4.57
C PRO A 148 -6.70 -23.97 -4.73
N TYR A 149 -6.25 -22.72 -4.85
CA TYR A 149 -4.83 -22.39 -4.98
C TYR A 149 -4.08 -22.71 -3.68
N TYR A 150 -4.60 -22.29 -2.52
CA TYR A 150 -3.95 -22.56 -1.23
C TYR A 150 -3.94 -24.05 -0.89
N GLU A 151 -5.00 -24.80 -1.21
CA GLU A 151 -5.04 -26.26 -1.07
C GLU A 151 -4.01 -26.95 -1.96
N GLU A 152 -3.85 -26.52 -3.22
CA GLU A 152 -2.82 -27.04 -4.12
C GLU A 152 -1.41 -26.78 -3.57
N VAL A 153 -1.14 -25.56 -3.11
CA VAL A 153 0.16 -25.19 -2.52
C VAL A 153 0.45 -26.01 -1.26
N GLN A 154 -0.54 -26.14 -0.36
CA GLN A 154 -0.42 -26.97 0.84
C GLN A 154 -0.11 -28.43 0.46
N ASN A 155 -0.89 -29.03 -0.44
CA ASN A 155 -0.70 -30.41 -0.86
C ASN A 155 0.69 -30.63 -1.49
N ARG A 156 1.17 -29.67 -2.30
CA ARG A 156 2.52 -29.71 -2.88
C ARG A 156 3.60 -29.71 -1.80
N ILE A 157 3.51 -28.81 -0.82
CA ILE A 157 4.49 -28.70 0.28
C ILE A 157 4.47 -29.97 1.13
N GLU A 158 3.29 -30.46 1.51
CA GLU A 158 3.13 -31.70 2.27
C GLU A 158 3.76 -32.90 1.54
N THR A 159 3.52 -33.00 0.22
CA THR A 159 4.10 -34.07 -0.61
C THR A 159 5.62 -33.97 -0.74
N GLN A 160 6.17 -32.76 -0.87
CA GLN A 160 7.61 -32.56 -0.96
C GLN A 160 8.35 -32.88 0.35
N MET A 161 7.69 -32.69 1.49
CA MET A 161 8.28 -32.88 2.80
C MET A 161 8.01 -34.27 3.41
N ASP A 162 7.07 -35.04 2.84
CA ASP A 162 6.53 -36.27 3.45
C ASP A 162 5.98 -36.01 4.87
N GLU A 163 5.40 -34.83 5.07
CA GLU A 163 4.81 -34.36 6.32
C GLU A 163 3.40 -33.81 6.06
N LYS A 164 2.52 -33.85 7.08
CA LYS A 164 1.17 -33.28 6.99
C LYS A 164 1.02 -32.12 7.96
N LEU A 165 0.34 -31.04 7.57
CA LEU A 165 0.07 -29.89 8.44
C LEU A 165 -0.69 -30.26 9.71
N ILE A 166 -1.60 -31.24 9.61
CA ILE A 166 -2.41 -31.74 10.73
C ILE A 166 -1.58 -32.68 11.66
N GLY A 167 -0.28 -32.89 11.39
CA GLY A 167 0.57 -33.80 12.15
C GLY A 167 1.93 -33.24 12.48
N THR A 168 2.85 -33.29 11.51
CA THR A 168 4.29 -33.08 11.72
C THR A 168 4.77 -31.73 11.21
N LEU A 169 4.12 -31.18 10.18
CA LEU A 169 4.56 -29.93 9.55
C LEU A 169 4.14 -28.73 10.39
N SER A 170 5.11 -28.00 10.92
CA SER A 170 4.84 -26.75 11.65
C SER A 170 4.21 -25.68 10.73
N PRO A 171 3.17 -24.96 11.18
CA PRO A 171 2.59 -23.84 10.44
C PRO A 171 3.63 -22.78 10.02
N SER A 172 4.63 -22.53 10.87
CA SER A 172 5.72 -21.61 10.55
C SER A 172 6.61 -22.09 9.40
N HIS A 173 6.86 -23.39 9.29
CA HIS A 173 7.64 -23.97 8.19
C HIS A 173 6.85 -23.94 6.89
N MET A 174 5.55 -24.25 6.93
CA MET A 174 4.66 -24.08 5.77
C MET A 174 4.67 -22.64 5.26
N LYS A 175 4.51 -21.66 6.17
CA LYS A 175 4.58 -20.23 5.80
C LYS A 175 5.91 -19.85 5.16
N ASN A 176 7.04 -20.31 5.71
CA ASN A 176 8.35 -20.04 5.13
C ASN A 176 8.49 -20.63 3.72
N LYS A 177 8.02 -21.86 3.49
CA LYS A 177 8.01 -22.49 2.17
C LYS A 177 7.11 -21.75 1.19
N PHE A 178 5.93 -21.33 1.63
CA PHE A 178 5.04 -20.49 0.85
C PHE A 178 5.73 -19.18 0.44
N ILE A 179 6.43 -18.50 1.36
CA ILE A 179 7.17 -17.28 1.07
C ILE A 179 8.29 -17.52 0.04
N GLU A 180 9.00 -18.65 0.12
CA GLU A 180 10.01 -19.05 -0.88
C GLU A 180 9.39 -19.21 -2.27
N ASP A 181 8.20 -19.80 -2.38
CA ASP A 181 7.47 -19.93 -3.64
C ASP A 181 7.03 -18.57 -4.20
N MET A 182 6.65 -17.62 -3.33
CA MET A 182 6.24 -16.28 -3.74
C MET A 182 7.38 -15.43 -4.30
N ARG A 183 8.64 -15.78 -3.98
CA ARG A 183 9.81 -15.20 -4.64
C ARG A 183 9.97 -15.73 -6.07
N LYS A 184 9.42 -16.89 -6.42
CA LYS A 184 9.54 -17.48 -7.77
C LYS A 184 8.30 -17.25 -8.63
N ARG A 185 7.34 -16.48 -8.14
CA ARG A 185 6.07 -16.26 -8.83
C ARG A 185 6.26 -15.24 -9.95
N ASP A 186 5.74 -15.55 -11.13
CA ASP A 186 5.66 -14.60 -12.25
C ASP A 186 4.76 -13.41 -11.83
N PRO A 187 5.25 -12.16 -11.85
CA PRO A 187 4.44 -10.97 -11.56
C PRO A 187 3.17 -10.87 -12.40
N ARG A 188 3.17 -11.38 -13.65
CA ARG A 188 2.01 -11.37 -14.55
C ARG A 188 0.87 -12.28 -14.09
N SER A 189 1.14 -13.18 -13.14
CA SER A 189 0.12 -14.06 -12.54
C SER A 189 -0.65 -13.40 -11.38
N VAL A 190 -0.32 -12.16 -11.01
CA VAL A 190 -1.06 -11.40 -9.99
C VAL A 190 -2.24 -10.72 -10.66
N GLU A 191 -3.44 -11.22 -10.38
CA GLU A 191 -4.69 -10.64 -10.86
C GLU A 191 -5.23 -9.61 -9.88
N LEU A 192 -5.80 -8.53 -10.42
CA LEU A 192 -6.62 -7.60 -9.65
C LEU A 192 -8.01 -8.21 -9.45
N ASP A 193 -8.54 -8.12 -8.23
CA ASP A 193 -9.81 -8.75 -7.85
C ASP A 193 -11.00 -7.81 -7.96
N TYR A 194 -10.75 -6.52 -7.84
CA TYR A 194 -11.79 -5.53 -7.60
C TYR A 194 -11.81 -4.43 -8.67
N PRO A 195 -12.93 -3.72 -8.84
CA PRO A 195 -13.05 -2.66 -9.85
C PRO A 195 -12.41 -1.33 -9.43
N ASN A 196 -12.20 -1.09 -8.13
CA ASN A 196 -11.65 0.19 -7.68
C ASN A 196 -10.15 0.09 -7.48
N GLU A 197 -9.44 1.08 -8.01
CA GLU A 197 -8.00 1.23 -7.87
C GLU A 197 -7.66 2.63 -7.37
N HIS A 198 -6.62 2.73 -6.56
CA HIS A 198 -6.08 4.01 -6.10
C HIS A 198 -4.59 3.88 -5.85
N SER A 199 -3.79 4.78 -6.42
CA SER A 199 -2.34 4.78 -6.26
C SER A 199 -1.88 5.88 -5.31
N ILE A 200 -0.90 5.56 -4.47
CA ILE A 200 -0.28 6.48 -3.51
C ILE A 200 1.25 6.38 -3.57
N PHE A 201 1.92 7.50 -3.29
CA PHE A 201 3.34 7.57 -3.03
C PHE A 201 3.59 7.47 -1.52
N LEU A 202 4.56 6.66 -1.11
CA LEU A 202 4.84 6.33 0.30
C LEU A 202 6.14 6.93 0.84
N GLY A 203 6.85 7.70 0.01
CA GLY A 203 8.17 8.24 0.34
C GLY A 203 9.31 7.44 -0.28
N LEU A 204 10.52 7.72 0.21
CA LEU A 204 11.76 7.09 -0.24
C LEU A 204 12.18 6.00 0.75
N THR A 205 12.86 4.96 0.25
CA THR A 205 13.47 3.91 1.08
C THR A 205 14.88 3.62 0.62
N PRO A 206 15.82 3.23 1.50
CA PRO A 206 17.15 2.79 1.09
C PRO A 206 17.11 1.49 0.26
N HIS A 207 16.11 0.63 0.48
CA HIS A 207 15.99 -0.64 -0.25
C HIS A 207 14.55 -1.15 -0.29
N PHE A 208 14.13 -1.74 -1.41
CA PHE A 208 12.75 -2.23 -1.60
C PHE A 208 12.36 -3.31 -0.58
N ARG A 209 13.27 -4.24 -0.29
CA ARG A 209 13.12 -5.28 0.74
C ARG A 209 12.72 -4.76 2.12
N VAL A 210 13.13 -3.54 2.48
CA VAL A 210 12.72 -2.93 3.77
C VAL A 210 11.20 -2.78 3.81
N THR A 211 10.58 -2.40 2.69
CA THR A 211 9.12 -2.28 2.56
C THR A 211 8.45 -3.66 2.68
N GLU A 212 8.98 -4.67 2.01
CA GLU A 212 8.47 -6.05 2.06
C GLU A 212 8.52 -6.60 3.49
N ASP A 213 9.66 -6.46 4.17
CA ASP A 213 9.86 -6.91 5.55
C ASP A 213 8.93 -6.16 6.52
N GLN A 214 8.73 -4.85 6.33
CA GLN A 214 7.79 -4.08 7.15
C GLN A 214 6.37 -4.59 7.00
N LEU A 215 5.94 -4.94 5.78
CA LEU A 215 4.60 -5.45 5.55
C LEU A 215 4.41 -6.86 6.11
N MET A 216 5.34 -7.79 5.85
CA MET A 216 5.21 -9.16 6.32
C MET A 216 5.32 -9.30 7.84
N LYS A 217 6.24 -8.55 8.46
CA LYS A 217 6.65 -8.80 9.86
C LYS A 217 6.06 -7.82 10.86
N LYS A 218 5.68 -6.61 10.43
CA LYS A 218 5.35 -5.51 11.34
C LYS A 218 3.98 -4.89 11.10
N ASN A 219 3.32 -5.17 9.99
CA ASN A 219 2.02 -4.59 9.70
C ASN A 219 0.88 -5.47 10.26
N PRO A 220 0.05 -4.96 11.18
CA PRO A 220 -1.04 -5.75 11.76
C PRO A 220 -2.27 -5.90 10.86
N PHE A 221 -2.35 -5.14 9.77
CA PHE A 221 -3.54 -5.08 8.90
C PHE A 221 -3.35 -5.84 7.59
N VAL A 222 -2.16 -6.40 7.38
CA VAL A 222 -1.76 -7.14 6.18
C VAL A 222 -1.38 -8.55 6.60
N PHE A 223 -1.84 -9.56 5.85
CA PHE A 223 -1.40 -10.92 6.08
C PHE A 223 0.11 -11.01 5.88
N GLY A 224 0.80 -11.71 6.79
CA GLY A 224 2.22 -12.05 6.63
C GLY A 224 2.49 -13.07 5.51
N TRP A 225 1.49 -13.35 4.67
CA TRP A 225 1.50 -14.24 3.52
C TRP A 225 1.47 -13.39 2.24
N PRO A 226 2.65 -13.06 1.66
CA PRO A 226 2.72 -12.23 0.47
C PRO A 226 2.09 -12.93 -0.73
N MET A 227 1.64 -12.16 -1.71
CA MET A 227 1.19 -12.71 -3.00
C MET A 227 2.29 -12.71 -4.06
N LEU A 228 3.28 -11.84 -3.90
CA LEU A 228 4.45 -11.68 -4.75
C LEU A 228 5.53 -10.98 -3.94
N LEU A 229 6.79 -11.40 -4.10
CA LEU A 229 7.94 -10.69 -3.58
C LEU A 229 8.93 -10.40 -4.72
N SER A 230 9.66 -9.30 -4.58
CA SER A 230 10.72 -8.90 -5.49
C SER A 230 12.08 -9.45 -5.08
N ASP A 231 12.36 -9.53 -3.77
CA ASP A 231 13.62 -10.04 -3.25
C ASP A 231 13.81 -11.52 -3.62
N GLY A 232 14.81 -11.81 -4.46
CA GLY A 232 15.09 -13.17 -4.96
C GLY A 232 14.16 -13.63 -6.08
N ASN A 233 13.46 -12.72 -6.76
CA ASN A 233 12.58 -13.05 -7.89
C ASN A 233 13.28 -12.94 -9.24
N GLU A 234 13.49 -14.09 -9.89
CA GLU A 234 14.19 -14.22 -11.17
C GLU A 234 13.53 -13.43 -12.31
N TYR A 235 12.21 -13.22 -12.27
CA TYR A 235 11.49 -12.43 -13.28
C TYR A 235 11.74 -10.92 -13.14
N LEU A 236 12.17 -10.48 -11.96
CA LEU A 236 12.36 -9.07 -11.63
C LEU A 236 13.83 -8.67 -11.50
N GLU A 237 14.73 -9.60 -11.18
CA GLU A 237 16.15 -9.36 -10.86
C GLU A 237 16.85 -8.47 -11.90
N ASP A 238 16.73 -8.81 -13.18
CA ASP A 238 17.34 -8.10 -14.33
C ASP A 238 16.47 -6.96 -14.89
N THR A 239 15.38 -6.60 -14.21
CA THR A 239 14.50 -5.51 -14.62
C THR A 239 14.73 -4.29 -13.74
N PRO A 240 14.47 -3.06 -14.20
CA PRO A 240 14.48 -1.89 -13.33
C PRO A 240 13.27 -1.82 -12.39
N LEU A 241 12.30 -2.74 -12.53
CA LEU A 241 11.11 -2.82 -11.71
C LEU A 241 11.40 -3.67 -10.47
N ARG A 242 10.98 -3.19 -9.31
CA ARG A 242 10.80 -4.02 -8.12
C ARG A 242 9.33 -3.95 -7.73
N MET A 243 8.74 -5.09 -7.42
CA MET A 243 7.31 -5.19 -7.12
C MET A 243 7.03 -6.27 -6.08
N ALA A 244 6.12 -5.98 -5.15
CA ALA A 244 5.59 -6.94 -4.21
C ALA A 244 4.09 -6.72 -4.05
N ALA A 245 3.35 -7.79 -3.78
CA ALA A 245 1.90 -7.74 -3.63
C ALA A 245 1.49 -8.38 -2.31
N PHE A 246 0.54 -7.75 -1.61
CA PHE A 246 0.06 -8.16 -0.31
C PHE A 246 -1.46 -8.07 -0.23
N ARG A 247 -2.03 -8.81 0.72
CA ARG A 247 -3.47 -8.85 0.99
C ARG A 247 -3.77 -8.27 2.36
N THR A 248 -4.76 -7.38 2.46
CA THR A 248 -5.22 -6.92 3.78
C THR A 248 -6.07 -7.97 4.49
N VAL A 249 -6.01 -7.99 5.81
CA VAL A 249 -6.66 -9.02 6.65
C VAL A 249 -8.19 -8.92 6.58
N TYR A 250 -8.73 -7.71 6.61
CA TYR A 250 -10.15 -7.48 6.88
C TYR A 250 -10.96 -7.28 5.59
N SER A 251 -10.56 -6.33 4.75
CA SER A 251 -11.27 -6.01 3.49
C SER A 251 -10.79 -6.83 2.29
N LYS A 252 -9.78 -7.70 2.48
CA LYS A 252 -9.15 -8.49 1.42
C LYS A 252 -8.63 -7.66 0.24
N SER A 253 -8.42 -6.36 0.46
CA SER A 253 -7.85 -5.46 -0.54
C SER A 253 -6.45 -5.90 -0.93
N LEU A 254 -6.09 -5.71 -2.18
CA LEU A 254 -4.76 -6.00 -2.71
C LEU A 254 -3.91 -4.74 -2.68
N LEU A 255 -2.72 -4.84 -2.10
CA LEU A 255 -1.73 -3.78 -2.00
C LEU A 255 -0.53 -4.15 -2.86
N MET A 256 -0.37 -3.49 -4.00
CA MET A 256 0.73 -3.73 -4.92
C MET A 256 1.79 -2.62 -4.79
N PHE A 257 2.89 -2.96 -4.13
CA PHE A 257 4.03 -2.07 -3.95
C PHE A 257 4.93 -2.17 -5.16
N HIS A 258 5.45 -1.03 -5.61
CA HIS A 258 6.38 -1.02 -6.73
C HIS A 258 7.31 0.19 -6.69
N THR A 259 8.45 0.03 -7.35
CA THR A 259 9.38 1.10 -7.68
C THR A 259 10.03 0.82 -9.02
N ARG A 260 10.46 1.88 -9.70
CA ARG A 260 11.12 1.82 -11.00
C ARG A 260 12.44 2.57 -10.95
N LEU A 261 13.53 1.81 -10.94
CA LEU A 261 14.89 2.32 -10.82
C LEU A 261 15.34 3.09 -12.08
N ASP A 262 14.79 2.73 -13.24
CA ASP A 262 15.05 3.39 -14.51
C ASP A 262 14.42 4.79 -14.63
N LEU A 263 13.56 5.16 -13.68
CA LEU A 263 12.89 6.46 -13.66
C LEU A 263 13.67 7.56 -12.94
N GLN A 264 14.89 7.28 -12.48
CA GLN A 264 15.80 8.31 -11.97
C GLN A 264 16.01 9.40 -13.04
N VAL A 265 15.78 10.67 -12.68
CA VAL A 265 15.93 11.79 -13.63
C VAL A 265 17.39 12.22 -13.80
N ASP A 266 18.25 11.80 -12.86
CA ASP A 266 19.67 12.11 -12.93
C ASP A 266 20.38 11.22 -13.96
N HIS A 267 20.63 11.81 -15.11
CA HIS A 267 21.37 11.19 -16.21
C HIS A 267 22.87 11.12 -15.94
N ARG A 268 23.38 11.77 -14.89
CA ARG A 268 24.81 11.78 -14.55
C ARG A 268 25.25 10.52 -13.83
N GLN A 269 24.31 9.81 -13.21
CA GLN A 269 24.53 8.54 -12.51
C GLN A 269 24.46 7.32 -13.43
N SER A 270 24.03 7.49 -14.69
CA SER A 270 24.15 6.42 -15.68
C SER A 270 25.62 6.27 -16.10
N HIS A 271 26.35 5.43 -15.36
CA HIS A 271 27.66 4.94 -15.77
C HIS A 271 27.52 4.21 -17.11
N LEU A 272 28.40 4.55 -18.06
CA LEU A 272 28.48 3.78 -19.29
C LEU A 272 29.07 2.40 -18.96
N PRO A 273 28.71 1.34 -19.68
CA PRO A 273 29.33 0.03 -19.49
C PRO A 273 30.87 0.14 -19.54
N GLY A 274 31.55 -0.12 -18.41
CA GLY A 274 33.01 -0.03 -18.27
C GLY A 274 33.54 0.98 -17.24
N ASP A 275 32.69 1.78 -16.60
CA ASP A 275 33.12 2.64 -15.48
C ASP A 275 33.12 1.85 -14.14
N ASP A 276 34.30 1.71 -13.51
CA ASP A 276 34.54 1.05 -12.20
C ASP A 276 34.10 1.92 -11.00
N VAL A 277 33.01 2.69 -11.12
CA VAL A 277 32.55 3.58 -10.04
C VAL A 277 31.50 2.87 -9.21
N ASP A 278 31.76 2.70 -7.91
CA ASP A 278 30.83 2.11 -6.95
C ASP A 278 29.47 2.83 -6.98
N ASP A 279 28.41 2.10 -7.32
CA ASP A 279 27.03 2.60 -7.32
C ASP A 279 26.65 3.15 -5.94
N ILE A 280 26.40 4.45 -5.89
CA ILE A 280 25.93 5.12 -4.68
C ILE A 280 24.48 4.69 -4.41
N LEU A 281 24.21 4.19 -3.19
CA LEU A 281 22.87 3.89 -2.70
C LEU A 281 21.97 5.16 -2.68
N LEU A 282 21.26 5.39 -3.79
CA LEU A 282 20.17 6.36 -3.84
C LEU A 282 18.92 5.76 -3.23
N GLU A 283 18.23 6.55 -2.40
CA GLU A 283 16.91 6.17 -1.92
C GLU A 283 15.95 6.03 -3.10
N MET A 284 15.15 4.96 -3.10
CA MET A 284 14.20 4.65 -4.17
C MET A 284 12.78 5.06 -3.76
N PRO A 285 11.98 5.65 -4.67
CA PRO A 285 10.62 6.03 -4.38
C PRO A 285 9.71 4.80 -4.34
N ILE A 286 8.86 4.69 -3.32
CA ILE A 286 7.91 3.59 -3.18
C ILE A 286 6.50 4.06 -3.50
N PHE A 287 5.83 3.33 -4.38
CA PHE A 287 4.44 3.51 -4.73
C PHE A 287 3.63 2.30 -4.29
N CYS A 288 2.36 2.51 -3.99
CA CYS A 288 1.41 1.44 -3.74
C CYS A 288 0.14 1.66 -4.56
N SER A 289 -0.20 0.69 -5.39
CA SER A 289 -1.50 0.60 -6.06
C SER A 289 -2.42 -0.29 -5.21
N ILE A 290 -3.51 0.31 -4.74
CA ILE A 290 -4.50 -0.31 -3.87
C ILE A 290 -5.67 -0.73 -4.74
N ASN A 291 -5.98 -2.03 -4.78
CA ASN A 291 -7.16 -2.58 -5.44
C ASN A 291 -8.15 -3.09 -4.38
N TYR A 292 -9.38 -2.56 -4.37
CA TYR A 292 -10.31 -2.74 -3.25
C TYR A 292 -11.78 -2.85 -3.68
N PRO A 293 -12.62 -3.61 -2.93
CA PRO A 293 -14.01 -3.85 -3.30
C PRO A 293 -14.86 -2.59 -3.25
N THR A 294 -15.88 -2.53 -4.12
CA THR A 294 -16.94 -1.53 -3.97
C THR A 294 -17.71 -1.85 -2.70
N ASN A 295 -17.67 -0.93 -1.73
CA ASN A 295 -18.19 -1.17 -0.39
C ASN A 295 -18.90 0.06 0.17
N THR A 296 -19.71 -0.15 1.21
CA THR A 296 -20.42 0.94 1.91
C THR A 296 -20.14 0.99 3.41
N ARG A 297 -19.56 -0.08 3.96
CA ARG A 297 -19.41 -0.36 5.39
C ARG A 297 -18.02 -0.87 5.75
N LEU A 298 -17.27 -1.51 4.85
CA LEU A 298 -15.85 -1.82 5.08
C LEU A 298 -15.04 -0.54 5.37
N CYS A 299 -15.41 0.57 4.72
CA CYS A 299 -14.85 1.91 4.96
C CYS A 299 -15.35 2.60 6.24
N GLY A 300 -16.27 1.98 7.00
CA GLY A 300 -16.92 2.60 8.16
C GLY A 300 -17.91 3.73 7.84
N GLY A 301 -18.24 3.87 6.55
CA GLY A 301 -19.08 4.94 6.03
C GLY A 301 -18.27 6.18 5.63
N ARG A 302 -18.75 6.88 4.59
CA ARG A 302 -18.07 8.06 4.03
C ARG A 302 -17.61 9.10 5.07
N PRO A 303 -18.39 9.44 6.13
CA PRO A 303 -17.94 10.40 7.14
C PRO A 303 -16.68 9.99 7.90
N LEU A 304 -16.45 8.69 8.10
CA LEU A 304 -15.23 8.20 8.76
C LEU A 304 -14.00 8.53 7.89
N VAL A 305 -14.05 8.18 6.60
CA VAL A 305 -12.95 8.45 5.66
C VAL A 305 -12.74 9.96 5.46
N GLN A 306 -13.81 10.75 5.42
CA GLN A 306 -13.72 12.22 5.38
C GLN A 306 -12.96 12.78 6.59
N ARG A 307 -13.31 12.31 7.80
CA ARG A 307 -12.61 12.70 9.03
C ARG A 307 -11.15 12.25 9.02
N PHE A 308 -10.88 11.03 8.58
CA PHE A 308 -9.51 10.52 8.46
C PHE A 308 -8.68 11.43 7.54
N ASN A 309 -9.17 11.72 6.34
CA ASN A 309 -8.52 12.61 5.38
C ASN A 309 -8.23 14.01 5.96
N GLN A 310 -9.19 14.59 6.68
CA GLN A 310 -9.01 15.90 7.32
C GLN A 310 -7.95 15.86 8.42
N VAL A 311 -7.97 14.85 9.29
CA VAL A 311 -7.08 14.73 10.43
C VAL A 311 -5.66 14.37 10.01
N MET A 312 -5.53 13.51 9.01
CA MET A 312 -4.25 12.97 8.52
C MET A 312 -3.64 13.81 7.38
N GLY A 313 -4.42 14.71 6.77
CA GLY A 313 -3.96 15.53 5.65
C GLY A 313 -3.80 14.73 4.36
N THR A 314 -4.70 13.77 4.12
CA THR A 314 -4.68 12.86 2.96
C THR A 314 -5.91 13.04 2.08
N SER A 315 -5.90 12.50 0.87
CA SER A 315 -7.02 12.56 -0.08
C SER A 315 -7.52 11.19 -0.55
N TYR A 316 -7.69 10.22 0.35
CA TYR A 316 -8.21 8.90 -0.01
C TYR A 316 -9.66 8.96 -0.53
N PRO A 317 -10.03 8.11 -1.50
CA PRO A 317 -11.42 7.93 -1.91
C PRO A 317 -12.33 7.58 -0.72
N LEU A 318 -13.56 8.10 -0.69
CA LEU A 318 -14.49 7.91 0.44
C LEU A 318 -14.98 6.46 0.65
N GLY A 319 -14.69 5.58 -0.31
CA GLY A 319 -14.93 4.14 -0.22
C GLY A 319 -13.71 3.34 0.26
N MET A 320 -12.60 3.99 0.64
CA MET A 320 -11.38 3.28 1.05
C MET A 320 -11.63 2.48 2.34
N PRO A 321 -11.39 1.15 2.35
CA PRO A 321 -11.55 0.33 3.54
C PRO A 321 -10.67 0.76 4.72
N VAL A 322 -11.17 0.59 5.96
CA VAL A 322 -10.45 1.13 7.14
C VAL A 322 -9.12 0.45 7.41
N ASP A 323 -8.94 -0.81 7.01
CA ASP A 323 -7.69 -1.56 7.19
C ASP A 323 -6.60 -1.07 6.24
N VAL A 324 -6.97 -0.64 5.03
CA VAL A 324 -6.06 0.07 4.13
C VAL A 324 -5.66 1.42 4.71
N LEU A 325 -6.62 2.20 5.24
CA LEU A 325 -6.30 3.45 5.93
C LEU A 325 -5.37 3.22 7.13
N ALA A 326 -5.61 2.17 7.90
CA ALA A 326 -4.79 1.80 9.05
C ALA A 326 -3.37 1.39 8.66
N THR A 327 -3.23 0.64 7.55
CA THR A 327 -1.94 0.21 6.98
C THR A 327 -1.02 1.42 6.72
N PHE A 328 -1.60 2.52 6.24
CA PHE A 328 -0.88 3.72 5.81
C PHE A 328 -1.03 4.91 6.76
N ALA A 329 -1.56 4.70 7.96
CA ALA A 329 -1.70 5.72 8.99
C ALA A 329 -0.35 6.06 9.65
N ARG A 330 0.53 6.72 8.88
CA ARG A 330 1.89 7.12 9.26
C ARG A 330 2.04 8.65 9.21
N GLU A 331 3.18 9.14 9.69
CA GLU A 331 3.51 10.56 9.60
C GLU A 331 3.81 10.96 8.15
N ASN A 332 3.02 11.89 7.61
CA ASN A 332 3.21 12.78 6.46
C ASN A 332 3.96 12.29 5.19
N THR A 333 4.28 11.00 5.04
CA THR A 333 4.96 10.47 3.85
C THR A 333 4.00 10.02 2.77
N VAL A 334 2.73 9.80 3.12
CA VAL A 334 1.73 9.30 2.17
C VAL A 334 1.13 10.45 1.39
N LYS A 335 1.35 10.45 0.08
CA LYS A 335 0.86 11.47 -0.85
C LYS A 335 0.06 10.80 -1.96
N GLY A 336 -1.16 11.26 -2.18
CA GLY A 336 -1.92 10.97 -3.39
C GLY A 336 -1.66 12.01 -4.47
N GLU A 337 -2.48 11.98 -5.52
CA GLU A 337 -2.44 12.95 -6.62
C GLU A 337 -2.53 14.39 -6.12
N ARG A 338 -3.42 14.68 -5.16
CA ARG A 338 -3.66 16.04 -4.67
C ARG A 338 -2.45 16.59 -3.93
N GLU A 339 -1.87 15.82 -3.01
CA GLU A 339 -0.70 16.25 -2.24
C GLU A 339 0.52 16.45 -3.15
N LEU A 340 0.72 15.56 -4.13
CA LEU A 340 1.78 15.70 -5.13
C LEU A 340 1.57 16.93 -6.03
N LEU A 341 0.33 17.27 -6.41
CA LEU A 341 0.03 18.49 -7.16
C LEU A 341 0.29 19.76 -6.34
N GLU A 342 -0.06 19.76 -5.05
CA GLU A 342 0.24 20.86 -4.14
C GLU A 342 1.76 21.06 -3.97
N GLU A 343 2.50 19.96 -3.83
CA GLU A 343 3.97 19.95 -3.80
C GLU A 343 4.58 20.45 -5.10
N LEU A 344 4.08 19.99 -6.26
CA LEU A 344 4.55 20.44 -7.57
C LEU A 344 4.38 21.96 -7.73
N LYS A 345 3.23 22.51 -7.32
CA LYS A 345 2.96 23.95 -7.33
C LYS A 345 3.93 24.71 -6.43
N PHE A 346 4.19 24.19 -5.24
CA PHE A 346 5.16 24.77 -4.31
C PHE A 346 6.58 24.78 -4.90
N LEU A 347 7.04 23.64 -5.41
CA LEU A 347 8.38 23.49 -6.01
C LEU A 347 8.56 24.39 -7.24
N THR A 348 7.51 24.56 -8.04
CA THR A 348 7.51 25.49 -9.18
C THR A 348 7.64 26.94 -8.74
N ALA A 349 6.93 27.35 -7.69
CA ALA A 349 7.07 28.70 -7.13
C ALA A 349 8.44 28.91 -6.47
N ALA A 350 9.00 27.87 -5.85
CA ALA A 350 10.31 27.92 -5.20
C ALA A 350 11.46 28.00 -6.22
N SER A 351 11.40 27.24 -7.32
CA SER A 351 12.42 27.23 -8.38
C SER A 351 12.54 28.59 -9.09
N GLN A 352 11.46 29.38 -9.11
CA GLN A 352 11.45 30.73 -9.67
C GLN A 352 12.05 31.80 -8.74
N LYS A 353 11.99 31.60 -7.42
CA LYS A 353 12.33 32.64 -6.42
C LYS A 353 13.73 32.52 -5.86
N ALA A 354 14.30 31.32 -5.80
CA ALA A 354 15.59 31.08 -5.20
C ALA A 354 16.59 30.60 -6.27
N PRO A 355 17.59 31.40 -6.67
CA PRO A 355 18.76 30.83 -7.34
C PRO A 355 19.36 29.75 -6.44
N GLU A 356 19.64 28.57 -6.99
CA GLU A 356 20.01 27.37 -6.23
C GLU A 356 21.17 27.64 -5.27
N LEU A 357 20.88 27.75 -3.98
CA LEU A 357 21.90 27.75 -2.93
C LEU A 357 22.33 26.30 -2.71
N GLU A 358 23.57 25.96 -3.05
CA GLU A 358 24.21 24.69 -2.72
C GLU A 358 24.18 24.47 -1.20
N ARG A 359 23.27 23.61 -0.72
CA ARG A 359 23.09 23.37 0.71
C ARG A 359 23.90 22.20 1.27
N VAL A 360 24.75 21.51 0.50
CA VAL A 360 25.59 20.42 1.03
C VAL A 360 26.95 20.35 0.30
N PHE A 361 28.00 20.93 0.89
CA PHE A 361 29.39 20.95 0.37
C PHE A 361 30.12 19.59 0.36
N ARG A 362 29.46 18.48 0.73
CA ARG A 362 30.10 17.15 0.91
C ARG A 362 29.47 16.03 0.09
N VAL A 363 28.58 16.38 -0.82
CA VAL A 363 27.85 15.44 -1.68
C VAL A 363 28.31 15.69 -3.11
N SER A 364 28.66 14.64 -3.87
CA SER A 364 29.04 14.80 -5.28
C SER A 364 27.91 15.49 -6.06
N GLU A 365 28.24 16.21 -7.13
CA GLU A 365 27.25 16.90 -7.99
C GLU A 365 26.07 16.01 -8.40
N ASP A 366 26.31 14.70 -8.48
CA ASP A 366 25.32 13.72 -8.89
C ASP A 366 24.33 13.36 -7.77
N GLN A 367 24.71 13.43 -6.48
CA GLN A 367 23.71 13.32 -5.40
C GLN A 367 23.09 14.68 -5.02
N LEU A 368 23.56 15.78 -5.62
CA LEU A 368 22.95 17.09 -5.43
C LEU A 368 21.65 17.26 -6.23
N SER A 369 21.43 16.54 -7.33
CA SER A 369 20.27 16.76 -8.21
C SER A 369 18.94 16.55 -7.47
N SER A 370 18.76 15.43 -6.76
CA SER A 370 17.55 15.13 -5.98
C SER A 370 17.32 16.08 -4.80
N ASN A 371 18.39 16.71 -4.30
CA ASN A 371 18.35 17.66 -3.19
C ASN A 371 18.10 19.11 -3.64
N LYS A 372 18.27 19.39 -4.93
CA LYS A 372 17.95 20.69 -5.53
C LYS A 372 16.45 20.79 -5.78
N ILE A 373 15.92 22.00 -5.63
CA ILE A 373 14.49 22.30 -5.88
C ILE A 373 14.09 21.84 -7.30
N ILE A 374 14.97 22.02 -8.29
CA ILE A 374 14.72 21.60 -9.67
C ILE A 374 14.65 20.07 -9.81
N GLY A 375 15.50 19.32 -9.12
CA GLY A 375 15.41 17.86 -9.17
C GLY A 375 14.18 17.34 -8.43
N GLN A 376 13.83 17.90 -7.26
CA GLN A 376 12.59 17.58 -6.56
C GLN A 376 11.36 17.86 -7.45
N LEU A 377 11.38 18.97 -8.19
CA LEU A 377 10.34 19.29 -9.17
C LEU A 377 10.25 18.21 -10.26
N ALA A 378 11.38 17.82 -10.84
CA ALA A 378 11.44 16.77 -11.88
C ALA A 378 10.97 15.41 -11.35
N TYR A 379 11.40 14.98 -10.15
CA TYR A 379 10.92 13.75 -9.53
C TYR A 379 9.42 13.80 -9.25
N THR A 380 8.88 14.92 -8.77
CA THR A 380 7.44 15.06 -8.50
C THR A 380 6.60 14.91 -9.77
N ILE A 381 7.09 15.37 -10.93
CA ILE A 381 6.45 15.11 -12.24
C ILE A 381 6.39 13.60 -12.52
N VAL A 382 7.49 12.87 -12.34
CA VAL A 382 7.51 11.41 -12.54
C VAL A 382 6.58 10.72 -11.55
N TYR A 383 6.53 11.19 -10.29
CA TYR A 383 5.68 10.59 -9.25
C TYR A 383 4.20 10.77 -9.58
N LEU A 384 3.80 11.93 -10.12
CA LEU A 384 2.43 12.16 -10.60
C LEU A 384 2.04 11.19 -11.72
N ALA A 385 2.96 10.87 -12.62
CA ALA A 385 2.72 9.84 -13.65
C ALA A 385 2.57 8.45 -13.04
N LEU A 386 3.41 8.08 -12.08
CA LEU A 386 3.37 6.77 -11.40
C LEU A 386 2.15 6.56 -10.51
N VAL A 387 1.58 7.63 -9.95
CA VAL A 387 0.27 7.54 -9.27
C VAL A 387 -0.91 7.57 -10.23
N ASN A 388 -0.67 7.44 -11.55
CA ASN A 388 -1.67 7.42 -12.62
C ASN A 388 -2.55 8.67 -12.67
N TYR A 389 -1.98 9.86 -12.46
CA TYR A 389 -2.73 11.11 -12.48
C TYR A 389 -3.47 11.30 -13.82
N PRO A 390 -4.83 11.32 -13.84
CA PRO A 390 -5.59 11.24 -15.10
C PRO A 390 -5.39 12.41 -16.06
N LYS A 391 -4.99 13.58 -15.55
CA LYS A 391 -4.79 14.81 -16.34
C LYS A 391 -3.31 15.12 -16.54
N PHE A 392 -2.45 14.10 -16.53
CA PHE A 392 -1.01 14.29 -16.69
C PHE A 392 -0.66 15.10 -17.95
N ALA A 393 -1.30 14.81 -19.08
CA ALA A 393 -1.04 15.51 -20.33
C ALA A 393 -1.42 17.01 -20.25
N GLU A 394 -2.59 17.32 -19.70
CA GLU A 394 -3.14 18.67 -19.66
C GLU A 394 -2.47 19.54 -18.60
N ASP A 395 -2.40 19.02 -17.37
CA ASP A 395 -2.06 19.82 -16.19
C ASP A 395 -0.54 19.79 -15.92
N ILE A 396 0.18 18.78 -16.44
CA ILE A 396 1.63 18.62 -16.22
C ILE A 396 2.40 18.80 -17.53
N PHE A 397 2.24 17.91 -18.50
CA PHE A 397 3.08 17.90 -19.70
C PHE A 397 3.03 19.25 -20.44
N LYS A 398 1.84 19.77 -20.74
CA LYS A 398 1.67 21.07 -21.43
C LYS A 398 2.31 22.25 -20.69
N VAL A 399 2.46 22.17 -19.38
CA VAL A 399 3.05 23.23 -18.54
C VAL A 399 4.58 23.15 -18.54
N TYR A 400 5.17 21.95 -18.44
CA TYR A 400 6.59 21.78 -18.17
C TYR A 400 7.44 21.27 -19.35
N TRP A 401 6.86 20.80 -20.46
CA TRP A 401 7.64 20.20 -21.56
C TRP A 401 8.68 21.13 -22.21
N LYS A 402 8.48 22.45 -22.08
CA LYS A 402 9.39 23.52 -22.57
C LYS A 402 10.24 24.14 -21.46
N HIS A 403 10.34 23.50 -20.29
CA HIS A 403 11.06 24.04 -19.15
C HIS A 403 12.55 24.25 -19.47
N PRO A 404 13.21 25.31 -18.95
CA PRO A 404 14.63 25.58 -19.23
C PRO A 404 15.59 24.45 -18.80
N SER A 405 15.32 23.80 -17.67
CA SER A 405 16.10 22.65 -17.20
C SER A 405 15.78 21.38 -17.99
N ASP A 406 16.83 20.70 -18.42
CA ASP A 406 16.82 19.38 -19.06
C ASP A 406 16.23 18.28 -18.16
N LEU A 407 16.55 18.27 -16.87
CA LEU A 407 16.00 17.32 -15.89
C LEU A 407 14.47 17.32 -15.89
N VAL A 408 13.87 18.50 -15.97
CA VAL A 408 12.41 18.67 -16.00
C VAL A 408 11.84 18.17 -17.33
N ARG A 409 12.50 18.44 -18.46
CA ARG A 409 12.07 17.92 -19.77
C ARG A 409 12.18 16.39 -19.84
N VAL A 410 13.24 15.81 -19.30
CA VAL A 410 13.40 14.35 -19.18
C VAL A 410 12.29 13.75 -18.31
N ALA A 411 11.95 14.40 -17.18
CA ALA A 411 10.83 13.97 -16.35
C ALA A 411 9.49 14.02 -17.10
N CYS A 412 9.24 15.06 -17.90
CA CYS A 412 8.05 15.12 -18.75
C CYS A 412 8.00 13.98 -19.77
N ALA A 413 9.13 13.65 -20.40
CA ALA A 413 9.20 12.53 -21.35
C ALA A 413 8.93 11.19 -20.66
N LYS A 414 9.55 10.95 -19.49
CA LYS A 414 9.31 9.75 -18.68
C LYS A 414 7.85 9.63 -18.25
N GLY A 415 7.27 10.73 -17.76
CA GLY A 415 5.87 10.75 -17.36
C GLY A 415 4.91 10.54 -18.52
N ALA A 416 5.19 11.12 -19.70
CA ALA A 416 4.40 10.89 -20.92
C ALA A 416 4.48 9.43 -21.39
N HIS A 417 5.66 8.81 -21.29
CA HIS A 417 5.84 7.39 -21.59
C HIS A 417 5.05 6.49 -20.63
N ILE A 418 5.04 6.79 -19.32
CA ILE A 418 4.23 6.06 -18.33
C ILE A 418 2.73 6.24 -18.59
N ALA A 419 2.31 7.45 -18.97
CA ALA A 419 0.93 7.74 -19.33
C ALA A 419 0.53 7.18 -20.72
N GLU A 420 1.38 6.38 -21.37
CA GLU A 420 1.16 5.76 -22.68
C GLU A 420 0.90 6.78 -23.80
N ARG A 421 1.49 7.97 -23.70
CA ARG A 421 1.36 9.08 -24.66
C ARG A 421 2.62 9.24 -25.51
N GLN A 422 2.85 8.27 -26.39
CA GLN A 422 4.04 8.25 -27.26
C GLN A 422 4.13 9.48 -28.18
N ASP A 423 2.98 10.03 -28.59
CA ASP A 423 2.88 11.27 -29.37
C ASP A 423 3.56 12.46 -28.67
N LEU A 424 3.40 12.55 -27.34
CA LEU A 424 4.00 13.61 -26.53
C LEU A 424 5.51 13.38 -26.33
N VAL A 425 5.94 12.13 -26.23
CA VAL A 425 7.36 11.76 -26.14
C VAL A 425 8.09 12.16 -27.43
N GLU A 426 7.53 11.83 -28.59
CA GLU A 426 8.07 12.21 -29.90
C GLU A 426 8.13 13.73 -30.08
N GLN A 427 7.06 14.44 -29.70
CA GLN A 427 7.04 15.91 -29.73
C GLN A 427 8.19 16.52 -28.90
N LEU A 428 8.46 15.96 -27.72
CA LEU A 428 9.53 16.45 -26.86
C LEU A 428 10.91 16.18 -27.46
N ILE A 429 11.15 14.96 -27.98
CA ILE A 429 12.43 14.61 -28.61
C ILE A 429 12.72 15.47 -29.84
N GLN A 430 11.70 15.80 -30.64
CA GLN A 430 11.85 16.69 -31.80
C GLN A 430 12.23 18.12 -31.39
N ALA A 431 11.72 18.60 -30.25
CA ALA A 431 12.00 19.93 -29.74
C ALA A 431 13.30 20.02 -28.92
N GLU A 432 13.85 18.89 -28.47
CA GLU A 432 15.06 18.85 -27.66
C GLU A 432 16.31 19.27 -28.48
N PRO A 433 17.16 20.17 -27.96
CA PRO A 433 18.42 20.53 -28.59
C PRO A 433 19.34 19.32 -28.79
N GLU A 434 20.18 19.37 -29.82
CA GLU A 434 21.20 18.35 -30.04
C GLU A 434 22.16 18.26 -28.83
N GLY A 435 22.43 17.03 -28.37
CA GLY A 435 23.28 16.78 -27.21
C GLY A 435 22.93 15.49 -26.47
N ARG A 436 23.62 15.27 -25.34
CA ARG A 436 23.49 14.06 -24.50
C ARG A 436 22.03 13.75 -24.14
N CYS A 437 21.24 14.77 -23.78
CA CYS A 437 19.85 14.59 -23.37
C CYS A 437 18.97 14.03 -24.49
N LYS A 438 19.11 14.55 -25.73
CA LYS A 438 18.36 14.05 -26.89
C LYS A 438 18.74 12.62 -27.25
N THR A 439 20.04 12.29 -27.22
CA THR A 439 20.54 10.93 -27.44
C THR A 439 19.96 9.96 -26.41
N MET A 440 19.99 10.34 -25.12
CA MET A 440 19.44 9.53 -24.04
C MET A 440 17.93 9.34 -24.15
N LEU A 441 17.17 10.40 -24.44
CA LEU A 441 15.71 10.30 -24.62
C LEU A 441 15.35 9.35 -25.77
N THR A 442 16.06 9.45 -26.90
CA THR A 442 15.88 8.56 -28.05
C THR A 442 16.18 7.09 -27.69
N ALA A 443 17.27 6.85 -26.95
CA ALA A 443 17.68 5.50 -26.55
C ALA A 443 16.75 4.87 -25.50
N THR A 444 16.35 5.65 -24.49
CA THR A 444 15.60 5.15 -23.32
C THR A 444 14.13 4.89 -23.65
N MET A 445 13.55 5.68 -24.56
CA MET A 445 12.11 5.61 -24.87
C MET A 445 11.77 4.64 -26.02
N HIS A 446 12.71 3.75 -26.39
CA HIS A 446 12.57 2.69 -27.41
C HIS A 446 11.95 3.15 -28.74
N LEU A 447 12.24 4.37 -29.19
CA LEU A 447 11.73 4.89 -30.46
C LEU A 447 12.46 4.34 -31.70
N THR A 448 13.43 3.45 -31.52
CA THR A 448 14.09 2.74 -32.62
C THR A 448 13.53 1.33 -32.76
N THR A 449 12.48 1.19 -33.58
CA THR A 449 12.28 -0.02 -34.38
C THR A 449 13.40 -0.08 -35.42
N ASP A 450 14.55 -0.64 -35.04
CA ASP A 450 15.43 -1.43 -35.91
C ASP A 450 16.70 -1.82 -35.13
N THR A 451 16.91 -3.13 -34.97
CA THR A 451 18.15 -3.80 -34.53
C THR A 451 18.65 -3.56 -33.08
N HIS A 452 17.99 -4.15 -32.08
CA HIS A 452 18.59 -4.24 -30.73
C HIS A 452 19.44 -5.53 -30.56
N PRO A 453 20.75 -5.45 -30.26
CA PRO A 453 21.67 -6.58 -30.17
C PRO A 453 21.38 -7.57 -29.01
N ALA A 454 20.53 -7.21 -28.05
CA ALA A 454 20.18 -8.09 -26.93
C ALA A 454 19.31 -9.29 -27.34
N LYS A 455 18.46 -9.16 -28.38
CA LYS A 455 17.72 -10.30 -28.96
C LYS A 455 18.63 -11.20 -29.81
N ALA A 456 19.64 -10.62 -30.47
CA ALA A 456 20.66 -11.38 -31.20
C ALA A 456 21.51 -12.23 -30.23
N ALA A 457 22.01 -11.65 -29.14
CA ALA A 457 22.84 -12.34 -28.15
C ALA A 457 22.08 -13.47 -27.41
N HIS A 458 20.80 -13.28 -27.09
CA HIS A 458 19.99 -14.35 -26.47
C HIS A 458 19.65 -15.48 -27.47
N SER A 459 19.44 -15.15 -28.75
CA SER A 459 19.26 -16.17 -29.80
C SER A 459 20.55 -16.95 -30.08
N GLU A 460 21.71 -16.30 -29.95
CA GLU A 460 23.02 -16.87 -30.21
C GLU A 460 23.47 -17.77 -29.06
N ARG A 461 23.22 -17.39 -27.79
CA ARG A 461 23.36 -18.28 -26.63
C ARG A 461 22.50 -19.54 -26.73
N LYS A 462 21.21 -19.41 -27.07
CA LYS A 462 20.31 -20.57 -27.28
C LYS A 462 20.74 -21.45 -28.47
N ARG A 463 21.41 -20.88 -29.47
CA ARG A 463 21.94 -21.63 -30.62
C ARG A 463 23.24 -22.37 -30.27
N ILE A 464 24.09 -21.78 -29.42
CA ILE A 464 25.32 -22.40 -28.92
C ILE A 464 24.98 -23.56 -27.95
N GLU A 465 24.02 -23.37 -27.04
CA GLU A 465 23.58 -24.41 -26.10
C GLU A 465 22.95 -25.62 -26.82
N ARG A 466 22.19 -25.40 -27.91
CA ARG A 466 21.64 -26.50 -28.74
C ARG A 466 22.68 -27.26 -29.57
N ASN A 467 23.86 -26.67 -29.79
CA ASN A 467 24.95 -27.33 -30.51
C ASN A 467 25.95 -28.01 -29.55
N LEU A 468 25.75 -27.88 -28.23
CA LEU A 468 26.56 -28.47 -27.16
C LEU A 468 25.83 -29.60 -26.39
N GLN A 469 24.58 -29.91 -26.75
CA GLN A 469 23.86 -31.15 -26.42
C GLN A 469 23.79 -32.03 -27.66
#